data_AF-A0A397A1Q0-F1
#
_entry.id   AF-A0A397A1Q0-F1
#
_cell.length_a   1.000
_cell.length_b   1.000
_cell.length_c   1.000
_cell.angle_alpha   90.00
_cell.angle_beta   90.00
_cell.angle_gamma   90.00
#
_symmetry.space_group_name_H-M   'P 1'
#
loop_
_entity.id
_entity.type
_entity.pdbx_description
1 polymer ?
#
loop_
_entity_poly.entity_id
_entity_poly.type
_entity_poly.pdbx_seq_one_letter_code
_entity_poly.pdbx_strand_id
1 'polypeptide(L)'
;MEALGIYKAQYQDLLIPVHFVVPQDDPQWPVYLWGKKPLDDQWNNRNLLALKTFKRIHCHMKIPREFIVPDQDPKWPPQLWNMKLGHIVNSIRYLSHQPGYPASRLDQLHQLGLVVVPK
;
A
#
# COMPACT_ATOMS: atom_id res chain seq x y z
N MET A 1 8.07 -5.42 -6.50
CA MET A 1 7.33 -5.88 -7.70
C MET A 1 7.69 -7.32 -8.09
N GLU A 2 8.91 -7.78 -7.78
CA GLU A 2 9.38 -9.16 -8.05
C GLU A 2 8.52 -10.26 -7.41
N ALA A 3 8.17 -10.10 -6.13
CA ALA A 3 7.33 -11.06 -5.38
C ALA A 3 5.96 -11.36 -6.05
N LEU A 4 5.31 -10.34 -6.62
CA LEU A 4 4.02 -10.51 -7.30
C LEU A 4 4.16 -11.24 -8.64
N GLY A 5 5.28 -11.00 -9.34
CA GLY A 5 5.60 -11.66 -10.60
C GLY A 5 5.85 -13.15 -10.40
N ILE A 6 6.59 -13.52 -9.35
CA ILE A 6 6.87 -14.91 -8.98
C ILE A 6 5.58 -15.64 -8.62
N TYR A 7 4.73 -15.02 -7.77
CA TYR A 7 3.43 -15.62 -7.43
C TYR A 7 2.56 -15.88 -8.67
N LYS A 8 2.41 -14.89 -9.54
CA LYS A 8 1.62 -15.02 -10.76
C LYS A 8 2.16 -16.12 -11.68
N ALA A 9 3.48 -16.23 -11.80
CA ALA A 9 4.11 -17.25 -12.63
C ALA A 9 3.88 -18.67 -12.07
N GLN A 10 3.94 -18.83 -10.74
CA GLN A 10 3.87 -20.12 -10.07
C GLN A 10 2.44 -20.63 -9.87
N TYR A 11 1.52 -19.75 -9.47
CA TYR A 11 0.15 -20.13 -9.15
C TYR A 11 -0.83 -19.87 -10.29
N GLN A 12 -0.38 -19.25 -11.39
CA GLN A 12 -1.20 -18.76 -12.50
C GLN A 12 -2.39 -17.89 -12.05
N ASP A 13 -2.32 -17.38 -10.83
CA ASP A 13 -3.36 -16.61 -10.17
C ASP A 13 -2.80 -15.26 -9.75
N LEU A 14 -3.61 -14.23 -9.93
CA LEU A 14 -3.32 -12.86 -9.51
C LEU A 14 -3.90 -12.56 -8.12
N LEU A 15 -4.74 -13.44 -7.60
CA LEU A 15 -5.38 -13.32 -6.30
C LEU A 15 -4.51 -13.94 -5.20
N ILE A 16 -3.46 -13.22 -4.82
CA ILE A 16 -2.63 -13.63 -3.67
C ILE A 16 -3.50 -13.65 -2.40
N PRO A 17 -3.59 -14.79 -1.70
CA PRO A 17 -4.30 -14.86 -0.42
C PRO A 17 -3.73 -13.82 0.55
N VAL A 18 -4.60 -13.13 1.28
CA VAL A 18 -4.20 -12.08 2.25
C VAL A 18 -3.27 -12.59 3.37
N HIS A 19 -3.28 -13.90 3.61
CA HIS A 19 -2.42 -14.60 4.56
C HIS A 19 -1.20 -15.28 3.92
N PHE A 20 -1.01 -15.15 2.61
CA PHE A 20 0.12 -15.75 1.92
C PHE A 20 1.42 -15.11 2.40
N VAL A 21 2.28 -15.95 2.95
CA VAL A 21 3.64 -15.64 3.34
C VAL A 21 4.55 -16.43 2.42
N VAL A 22 5.59 -15.77 1.89
CA VAL A 22 6.57 -16.43 1.04
C VAL A 22 7.20 -17.61 1.81
N PRO A 23 7.12 -18.84 1.31
CA PRO A 23 7.72 -20.01 1.94
C PRO A 23 9.24 -19.84 2.04
N GLN A 24 9.84 -20.27 3.16
CA GLN A 24 11.29 -20.14 3.37
C GLN A 24 12.09 -21.27 2.70
N ASP A 25 11.42 -22.38 2.37
CA ASP A 25 12.04 -23.56 1.76
C ASP A 25 11.78 -23.66 0.25
N ASP A 26 11.21 -22.61 -0.37
CA ASP A 26 10.93 -22.59 -1.80
C ASP A 26 12.05 -21.83 -2.56
N PRO A 27 12.92 -22.52 -3.31
CA PRO A 27 14.03 -21.92 -4.04
C PRO A 27 13.56 -21.05 -5.22
N GLN A 28 12.27 -21.08 -5.59
CA GLN A 28 11.71 -20.18 -6.60
C GLN A 28 11.53 -18.76 -6.07
N TRP A 29 11.57 -18.59 -4.75
CA TRP A 29 11.50 -17.29 -4.10
C TRP A 29 12.87 -16.82 -3.66
N PRO A 30 13.26 -15.58 -4.02
CA PRO A 30 14.48 -14.97 -3.51
C PRO A 30 14.52 -14.99 -1.98
N VAL A 31 15.69 -15.35 -1.43
CA VAL A 31 15.93 -15.52 0.01
C VAL A 31 15.52 -14.29 0.84
N TYR A 32 15.67 -13.09 0.28
CA TYR A 32 15.31 -11.85 0.95
C TYR A 32 13.80 -11.59 1.04
N LEU A 33 12.99 -12.34 0.27
CA LEU A 33 11.53 -12.31 0.31
C LEU A 33 10.95 -13.36 1.27
N TRP A 34 11.75 -14.31 1.75
CA TRP A 34 11.30 -15.35 2.68
C TRP A 34 10.66 -14.77 3.94
N GLY A 35 9.50 -15.29 4.32
CA GLY A 35 8.74 -14.79 5.47
C GLY A 35 8.07 -13.43 5.27
N LYS A 36 8.23 -12.78 4.12
CA LYS A 36 7.50 -11.55 3.78
C LYS A 36 6.14 -11.89 3.18
N LYS A 37 5.17 -10.99 3.35
CA LYS A 37 3.90 -11.04 2.63
C LYS A 37 4.06 -10.23 1.34
N PRO A 38 3.89 -10.83 0.14
CA PRO A 38 3.97 -10.09 -1.13
C PRO A 38 2.98 -8.92 -1.22
N LEU A 39 1.90 -8.96 -0.44
CA LEU A 39 0.91 -7.89 -0.33
C LEU A 39 1.37 -6.71 0.54
N ASP A 40 2.35 -6.88 1.44
CA ASP A 40 2.92 -5.77 2.21
C ASP A 40 3.80 -4.86 1.36
N ASP A 41 4.31 -5.35 0.22
CA ASP A 41 4.96 -4.52 -0.79
C ASP A 41 4.01 -3.47 -1.37
N GLN A 42 2.73 -3.79 -1.59
CA GLN A 42 1.80 -2.81 -2.18
C GLN A 42 1.52 -1.65 -1.20
N TRP A 43 1.39 -1.95 0.09
CA TRP A 43 1.19 -0.92 1.10
C TRP A 43 2.39 0.03 1.19
N ASN A 44 3.60 -0.52 1.40
CA ASN A 44 4.78 0.31 1.64
C ASN A 44 5.29 1.00 0.36
N ASN A 45 5.25 0.32 -0.79
CA ASN A 45 5.82 0.87 -2.03
C ASN A 45 4.86 1.82 -2.77
N ARG A 46 3.54 1.67 -2.57
CA ARG A 46 2.54 2.45 -3.31
C ARG A 46 1.72 3.37 -2.42
N ASN A 47 0.97 2.82 -1.47
CA ASN A 47 0.03 3.61 -0.68
C ASN A 47 0.77 4.55 0.27
N LEU A 48 1.76 4.04 1.01
CA LEU A 48 2.56 4.83 1.93
C LEU A 48 3.40 5.87 1.19
N LEU A 49 3.97 5.52 0.04
CA LEU A 49 4.68 6.46 -0.82
C LEU A 49 3.76 7.59 -1.29
N ALA A 50 2.55 7.28 -1.76
CA ALA A 50 1.59 8.28 -2.20
C ALA A 50 1.16 9.22 -1.07
N LEU A 51 0.92 8.69 0.13
CA LEU A 51 0.58 9.49 1.30
C LEU A 51 1.72 10.42 1.73
N LYS A 52 2.96 9.91 1.76
CA LYS A 52 4.16 10.71 2.04
C LYS A 52 4.34 11.83 1.01
N THR A 53 4.18 11.51 -0.27
CA THR A 53 4.29 12.50 -1.35
C THR A 53 3.20 13.56 -1.25
N PHE A 54 1.94 13.17 -0.99
CA PHE A 54 0.85 14.12 -0.79
C PHE A 54 1.15 15.08 0.37
N LYS A 55 1.58 14.53 1.52
CA LYS A 55 1.94 15.34 2.70
C LYS A 55 3.05 16.33 2.38
N ARG A 56 4.08 15.90 1.63
CA ARG A 56 5.19 16.75 1.21
C ARG A 56 4.76 17.90 0.30
N ILE A 57 3.82 17.64 -0.62
CA ILE A 57 3.38 18.63 -1.61
C ILE A 57 2.37 19.62 -1.02
N HIS A 58 1.43 19.13 -0.20
CA HIS A 58 0.30 19.92 0.30
C HIS A 58 0.44 20.34 1.77
N CYS A 59 1.47 19.87 2.48
CA CYS A 59 1.72 20.11 3.90
C CYS A 59 0.57 19.68 4.85
N HIS A 60 -0.40 18.93 4.36
CA HIS A 60 -1.55 18.45 5.12
C HIS A 60 -2.02 17.07 4.64
N MET A 61 -2.80 16.37 5.45
CA MET A 61 -3.37 15.04 5.13
C MET A 61 -4.87 15.07 4.77
N LYS A 62 -5.41 16.25 4.46
CA LYS A 62 -6.79 16.43 3.98
C LYS A 62 -6.90 16.07 2.50
N ILE A 63 -6.89 14.76 2.21
CA ILE A 63 -7.00 14.24 0.85
C ILE A 63 -8.49 14.17 0.45
N PRO A 64 -8.93 14.87 -0.62
CA PRO A 64 -10.29 14.77 -1.14
C PRO A 64 -10.61 13.35 -1.60
N ARG A 65 -11.87 12.91 -1.45
CA ARG A 65 -12.30 11.54 -1.83
C ARG A 65 -12.06 11.25 -3.31
N GLU A 66 -12.27 12.24 -4.17
CA GLU A 66 -12.11 12.11 -5.62
C GLU A 66 -10.71 12.52 -6.10
N PHE A 67 -9.76 12.72 -5.18
CA PHE A 67 -8.41 13.10 -5.56
C PHE A 67 -7.73 11.98 -6.36
N ILE A 68 -7.29 12.34 -7.57
CA ILE A 68 -6.50 11.53 -8.47
C ILE A 68 -5.13 12.19 -8.57
N VAL A 69 -4.07 11.40 -8.44
CA VAL A 69 -2.70 11.90 -8.63
C VAL A 69 -2.55 12.38 -10.08
N PRO A 70 -2.16 13.65 -10.32
CA PRO A 70 -1.99 14.18 -11.66
C PRO A 70 -0.93 13.37 -12.42
N ASP A 71 -1.20 13.07 -13.68
CA ASP A 71 -0.19 12.59 -14.60
C ASP A 71 0.73 13.75 -15.02
N GLN A 72 1.98 13.42 -15.35
CA GLN A 72 2.99 14.38 -15.82
C GLN A 72 3.44 15.45 -14.80
N ASP A 73 3.00 15.38 -13.54
CA ASP A 73 3.54 16.25 -12.49
C ASP A 73 4.84 15.66 -11.92
N PRO A 74 6.00 16.32 -12.10
CA PRO A 74 7.29 15.82 -11.61
C PRO A 74 7.39 15.79 -10.07
N LYS A 75 6.47 16.45 -9.35
CA LYS A 75 6.38 16.35 -7.89
C LYS A 75 5.92 14.96 -7.45
N TRP A 76 5.27 14.21 -8.34
CA TRP A 76 4.78 12.87 -8.10
C TRP A 76 5.66 11.83 -8.79
N PRO A 77 6.04 10.74 -8.10
CA PRO A 77 6.64 9.58 -8.74
C PRO A 77 5.77 9.05 -9.89
N PRO A 78 6.32 8.72 -11.07
CA PRO A 78 5.54 8.26 -12.22
C PRO A 78 4.67 7.03 -11.94
N GLN A 79 5.12 6.14 -11.07
CA GLN A 79 4.36 4.96 -10.64
C GLN A 79 3.08 5.27 -9.84
N LEU A 80 2.91 6.52 -9.41
CA LEU A 80 1.73 6.98 -8.68
C LEU A 80 0.77 7.79 -9.56
N TRP A 81 1.14 8.15 -10.79
CA TRP A 81 0.28 8.92 -11.68
C TRP A 81 -1.03 8.18 -11.95
N ASN A 82 -2.13 8.94 -12.09
CA ASN A 82 -3.50 8.44 -12.25
C ASN A 82 -4.02 7.58 -11.07
N MET A 83 -3.30 7.51 -9.95
CA MET A 83 -3.75 6.79 -8.77
C MET A 83 -4.90 7.54 -8.09
N LYS A 84 -6.03 6.85 -7.90
CA LYS A 84 -7.20 7.35 -7.16
C LYS A 84 -6.93 7.37 -5.63
N LEU A 85 -5.95 8.16 -5.22
CA LEU A 85 -5.47 8.22 -3.84
C LEU A 85 -6.59 8.59 -2.85
N GLY A 86 -7.54 9.44 -3.25
CA GLY A 86 -8.70 9.76 -2.43
C GLY A 86 -9.57 8.55 -2.08
N HIS A 87 -9.83 7.67 -3.05
CA HIS A 87 -10.58 6.43 -2.83
C HIS A 87 -9.81 5.48 -1.92
N ILE A 88 -8.50 5.38 -2.10
CA ILE A 88 -7.64 4.52 -1.29
C ILE A 88 -7.65 4.98 0.17
N VAL A 89 -7.52 6.29 0.42
CA VAL A 89 -7.62 6.85 1.78
C VAL A 89 -8.99 6.61 2.38
N ASN A 90 -10.07 6.73 1.60
CA ASN A 90 -11.40 6.42 2.06
C ASN A 90 -11.53 4.94 2.48
N SER A 91 -11.02 4.01 1.67
CA SER A 91 -10.98 2.59 2.00
C SER A 91 -10.11 2.32 3.24
N ILE A 92 -8.96 2.99 3.37
CA ILE A 92 -8.10 2.88 4.56
C ILE A 92 -8.84 3.31 5.81
N ARG A 93 -9.53 4.45 5.76
CA ARG A 93 -10.34 4.94 6.88
C ARG A 93 -11.41 3.91 7.26
N TYR A 94 -12.11 3.33 6.30
CA TYR A 94 -13.11 2.30 6.60
C TYR A 94 -12.48 1.02 7.18
N LEU A 95 -11.38 0.55 6.60
CA LEU A 95 -10.71 -0.69 6.99
C LEU A 95 -9.99 -0.56 8.33
N SER A 96 -9.49 0.62 8.70
CA SER A 96 -8.81 0.84 9.97
C SER A 96 -9.69 0.57 11.19
N HIS A 97 -11.01 0.60 11.03
CA HIS A 97 -11.97 0.27 12.09
C HIS A 97 -12.36 -1.21 12.13
N GLN A 98 -11.95 -2.00 11.14
CA GLN A 98 -12.33 -3.40 11.06
C GLN A 98 -11.44 -4.27 11.96
N PRO A 99 -12.00 -5.31 12.60
CA PRO A 99 -11.21 -6.23 13.39
C PRO A 99 -10.17 -6.94 12.51
N GLY A 100 -8.93 -7.03 12.99
CA GLY A 100 -7.82 -7.62 12.24
C GLY A 100 -7.07 -6.66 11.31
N TYR A 101 -7.38 -5.36 11.31
CA TYR A 101 -6.56 -4.39 10.59
C TYR A 101 -5.14 -4.32 11.17
N PRO A 102 -4.06 -4.32 10.36
CA PRO A 102 -2.70 -4.42 10.87
C PRO A 102 -2.30 -3.21 11.72
N ALA A 103 -1.91 -3.44 12.97
CA ALA A 103 -1.47 -2.38 13.89
C ALA A 103 -0.27 -1.58 13.36
N SER A 104 0.65 -2.23 12.64
CA SER A 104 1.79 -1.57 11.99
C SER A 104 1.34 -0.52 10.96
N ARG A 105 0.24 -0.75 10.24
CA ARG A 105 -0.31 0.21 9.28
C ARG A 105 -0.98 1.37 9.98
N LEU A 106 -1.67 1.13 11.10
CA LEU A 106 -2.24 2.20 11.92
C LEU A 106 -1.15 3.12 12.46
N ASP A 107 -0.06 2.56 12.99
CA ASP A 107 1.07 3.34 13.48
C ASP A 107 1.66 4.23 12.37
N GLN A 108 1.87 3.66 11.18
CA GLN A 108 2.35 4.42 10.02
C GLN A 108 1.39 5.56 9.62
N LEU A 109 0.07 5.35 9.66
CA LEU A 109 -0.92 6.39 9.35
C LEU A 109 -0.92 7.51 10.40
N HIS A 110 -0.79 7.15 11.68
CA HIS A 110 -0.66 8.10 12.78
C HIS A 110 0.62 8.92 12.67
N GLN A 111 1.77 8.31 12.35
CA GLN A 111 3.03 9.02 12.09
C GLN A 111 2.91 10.01 10.92
N LEU A 112 2.10 9.68 9.91
CA LEU A 112 1.80 10.59 8.81
C LEU A 112 0.85 11.72 9.21
N GLY A 113 0.18 11.64 10.36
CA GLY A 113 -0.85 12.59 10.77
C GLY A 113 -2.15 12.42 10.00
N LEU A 114 -2.37 11.25 9.37
CA LEU A 114 -3.68 10.89 8.84
C LEU A 114 -4.55 10.46 10.04
N VAL A 115 -5.43 11.35 10.47
CA VAL A 115 -6.35 11.06 11.57
C VAL A 115 -7.40 10.05 11.08
N VAL A 116 -7.29 8.81 11.56
CA VAL A 116 -8.31 7.76 11.46
C VAL A 116 -9.09 7.75 12.78
N VAL A 117 -9.90 8.79 13.01
CA VAL A 117 -10.72 8.86 14.23
C VAL A 117 -11.72 7.71 14.27
N PRO A 118 -11.85 6.98 15.40
CA PRO A 118 -12.98 6.09 15.61
C PRO A 118 -14.27 6.92 15.65
N LYS A 119 -15.32 6.41 15.00
CA LYS A 119 -16.69 6.88 15.24
C LYS A 119 -17.22 6.24 16.51
#